data_AF-R0MPD6-F1
#
_entry.id   AF-R0MPD6-F1
#
_cell.length_a   1.000
_cell.length_b   1.000
_cell.length_c   1.000
_cell.angle_alpha   90.00
_cell.angle_beta   90.00
_cell.angle_gamma   90.00
#
_symmetry.space_group_name_H-M   'P 1'
#
loop_
_entity.id
_entity.type
_entity.pdbx_description
1 polymer ?
#
loop_
_entity_poly.entity_id
_entity_poly.type
_entity_poly.pdbx_seq_one_letter_code
_entity_poly.pdbx_strand_id
1 'polypeptide(L)'
;MDPPLNSIKDFLISCSEDDNKSNKSSKPATKKLENLDLFTKTLLNKKNQDILLDDNILGVVRMWLEPLPDKTLPNINIRKRLLEVLKVINVDKNHLLESGIGKIVHFYSLNPKENVEIKRLALEIIQKWTRRVVE
;
A
#
# COMPACT_ATOMS: atom_id res chain seq x y z
N MET A 1 21.53 -4.25 -5.11
CA MET A 1 21.50 -2.80 -4.78
C MET A 1 20.06 -2.37 -4.91
N ASP A 2 19.59 -1.55 -3.98
CA ASP A 2 18.26 -0.95 -4.09
C ASP A 2 18.21 -0.02 -5.31
N PRO A 3 17.08 0.04 -6.03
CA PRO A 3 16.93 0.94 -7.17
C PRO A 3 16.99 2.41 -6.70
N PRO A 4 17.45 3.33 -7.57
CA PRO A 4 17.45 4.75 -7.25
C PRO A 4 16.02 5.28 -7.06
N LEU A 5 15.89 6.39 -6.33
CA LEU A 5 14.59 6.96 -5.96
C LEU A 5 13.70 7.27 -7.18
N ASN A 6 14.28 7.70 -8.29
CA ASN A 6 13.53 8.03 -9.51
C ASN A 6 12.97 6.82 -10.26
N SER A 7 13.41 5.59 -9.95
CA SER A 7 12.89 4.36 -10.56
C SER A 7 12.23 3.42 -9.55
N ILE A 8 12.19 3.80 -8.26
CA ILE A 8 11.63 2.96 -7.20
C ILE A 8 10.14 2.64 -7.45
N LYS A 9 9.38 3.61 -7.97
CA LYS A 9 7.96 3.46 -8.26
C LYS A 9 7.73 2.38 -9.33
N ASP A 10 8.42 2.48 -10.45
CA ASP A 10 8.34 1.50 -11.55
C ASP A 10 8.80 0.10 -11.11
N PHE A 11 9.85 0.04 -10.29
CA PHE A 11 10.32 -1.21 -9.71
C PHE A 11 9.27 -1.86 -8.77
N LEU A 12 8.62 -1.07 -7.92
CA LEU A 12 7.57 -1.58 -7.03
C LEU A 12 6.31 -1.96 -7.80
N ILE A 13 6.04 -1.30 -8.94
CA ILE A 13 4.96 -1.69 -9.84
C ILE A 13 5.24 -3.06 -10.44
N SER A 14 6.43 -3.26 -11.01
CA SER A 14 6.80 -4.54 -11.63
C SER A 14 6.78 -5.70 -10.64
N CYS A 15 7.16 -5.48 -9.38
CA CYS A 15 7.00 -6.49 -8.31
C CYS A 15 5.56 -6.98 -8.15
N SER A 16 4.58 -6.07 -8.21
CA SER A 16 3.17 -6.44 -8.11
C SER A 16 2.68 -7.15 -9.36
N GLU A 17 3.09 -6.69 -10.55
CA GLU A 17 2.74 -7.32 -11.82
C GLU A 17 3.28 -8.74 -11.92
N ASP A 18 4.52 -8.97 -11.51
CA ASP A 18 5.16 -10.30 -11.54
C ASP A 18 4.52 -11.27 -10.56
N ASP A 19 4.11 -10.79 -9.38
CA ASP A 19 3.31 -11.58 -8.46
C ASP A 19 1.94 -11.91 -9.05
N ASN A 20 1.29 -10.97 -9.75
CA ASN A 20 0.01 -11.21 -10.41
C ASN A 20 0.14 -12.23 -11.55
N LYS A 21 1.23 -12.19 -12.33
CA LYS A 21 1.54 -13.19 -13.38
C LYS A 21 1.80 -14.57 -12.76
N SER A 22 2.56 -14.62 -11.67
CA SER A 22 2.84 -15.86 -10.94
C SER A 22 1.57 -16.46 -10.35
N ASN A 23 0.72 -15.64 -9.69
CA ASN A 23 -0.57 -16.06 -9.15
C ASN A 23 -1.48 -16.66 -10.24
N LYS A 24 -1.65 -15.97 -11.38
CA LYS A 24 -2.42 -16.48 -12.53
C LYS A 24 -1.88 -17.81 -13.06
N SER A 25 -0.56 -18.01 -12.96
CA SER A 25 0.13 -19.22 -13.40
C SER A 25 0.23 -20.29 -12.31
N SER A 26 -0.45 -20.11 -11.16
CA SER A 26 -0.34 -20.99 -9.98
C SER A 26 1.10 -21.21 -9.49
N LYS A 27 1.97 -20.22 -9.68
CA LYS A 27 3.35 -20.19 -9.18
C LYS A 27 3.46 -19.33 -7.93
N PRO A 28 4.44 -19.59 -7.05
CA PRO A 28 4.70 -18.74 -5.88
C PRO A 28 4.93 -17.27 -6.29
N ALA A 29 4.17 -16.38 -5.67
CA ALA A 29 4.23 -14.93 -5.86
C ALA A 29 4.96 -14.30 -4.67
N THR A 30 6.28 -14.16 -4.76
CA THR A 30 7.15 -13.76 -3.64
C THR A 30 7.70 -12.33 -3.76
N LYS A 31 7.55 -11.66 -4.91
CA LYS A 31 8.23 -10.38 -5.19
C LYS A 31 7.78 -9.26 -4.28
N LYS A 32 6.49 -9.16 -3.97
CA LYS A 32 6.03 -8.17 -2.99
C LYS A 32 6.58 -8.43 -1.59
N LEU A 33 6.68 -9.70 -1.18
CA LEU A 33 7.23 -10.05 0.13
C LEU A 33 8.74 -9.78 0.22
N GLU A 34 9.49 -10.14 -0.80
CA GLU A 34 10.93 -9.89 -0.91
C GLU A 34 11.27 -8.39 -0.82
N ASN A 35 10.40 -7.53 -1.36
CA ASN A 35 10.65 -6.08 -1.47
C ASN A 35 9.83 -5.23 -0.48
N LEU A 36 9.13 -5.84 0.47
CA LEU A 36 8.31 -5.13 1.45
C LEU A 36 9.14 -4.20 2.35
N ASP A 37 10.33 -4.64 2.75
CA ASP A 37 11.21 -3.83 3.59
C ASP A 37 11.77 -2.62 2.86
N LEU A 38 12.14 -2.79 1.59
CA LEU A 38 12.54 -1.69 0.72
C LEU A 38 11.39 -0.67 0.58
N PHE A 39 10.18 -1.16 0.28
CA PHE A 39 9.02 -0.27 0.07
C PHE A 39 8.69 0.52 1.34
N THR A 40 8.59 -0.16 2.49
CA THR A 40 8.25 0.48 3.76
C THR A 40 9.32 1.49 4.21
N LYS A 41 10.61 1.15 4.12
CA LYS A 41 11.71 2.08 4.43
C LYS A 41 11.71 3.30 3.52
N THR A 42 11.40 3.11 2.24
CA THR A 42 11.34 4.21 1.26
C THR A 42 10.24 5.21 1.65
N LEU A 43 9.03 4.73 1.95
CA LEU A 43 7.90 5.59 2.35
C LEU A 43 8.12 6.30 3.70
N LEU A 44 8.85 5.66 4.63
CA LEU A 44 9.16 6.22 5.94
C LEU A 44 10.32 7.23 5.93
N ASN A 45 11.09 7.30 4.83
CA ASN A 45 12.17 8.27 4.72
C ASN A 45 11.61 9.68 4.50
N LYS A 46 11.63 10.48 5.57
CA LYS A 46 11.12 11.87 5.56
C LYS A 46 11.71 12.74 4.46
N LYS A 47 12.96 12.52 4.04
CA LYS A 47 13.62 13.32 2.99
C LYS A 47 13.01 13.10 1.61
N ASN A 48 12.46 11.91 1.38
CA ASN A 48 11.93 11.51 0.07
C ASN A 48 10.41 11.54 0.04
N GLN A 49 9.75 11.71 1.19
CA GLN A 49 8.31 11.53 1.32
C GLN A 49 7.52 12.46 0.41
N ASP A 50 7.84 13.76 0.39
CA ASP A 50 7.11 14.74 -0.43
C ASP A 50 7.22 14.39 -1.92
N ILE A 51 8.45 14.12 -2.41
CA ILE A 51 8.69 13.73 -3.80
C ILE A 51 7.93 12.45 -4.19
N LEU A 52 7.89 11.46 -3.28
CA LEU A 52 7.18 10.21 -3.52
C LEU A 52 5.65 10.40 -3.54
N LEU A 53 5.14 11.25 -2.66
CA LEU A 53 3.72 11.57 -2.59
C LEU A 53 3.26 12.35 -3.83
N ASP A 54 4.05 13.35 -4.26
CA ASP A 54 3.85 14.10 -5.50
C ASP A 54 3.87 13.20 -6.74
N ASP A 55 4.71 12.16 -6.74
CA ASP A 55 4.71 11.12 -7.78
C ASP A 55 3.68 10.00 -7.52
N ASN A 56 2.63 10.26 -6.75
CA ASN A 56 1.50 9.34 -6.53
C ASN A 56 1.93 7.89 -6.13
N ILE A 57 2.95 7.75 -5.28
CA ILE A 57 3.40 6.43 -4.80
C ILE A 57 2.27 5.68 -4.06
N LEU A 58 1.29 6.40 -3.52
CA LEU A 58 0.12 5.81 -2.85
C LEU A 58 -0.74 4.99 -3.82
N GLY A 59 -0.71 5.27 -5.13
CA GLY A 59 -1.31 4.41 -6.14
C GLY A 59 -0.67 3.01 -6.18
N VAL A 60 0.64 2.93 -5.96
CA VAL A 60 1.37 1.66 -5.86
C VAL A 60 1.05 0.95 -4.55
N VAL A 61 0.94 1.69 -3.44
CA VAL A 61 0.48 1.13 -2.15
C VAL A 61 -0.93 0.54 -2.30
N ARG A 62 -1.83 1.24 -3.00
CA ARG A 62 -3.18 0.74 -3.29
C ARG A 62 -3.12 -0.57 -4.04
N MET A 63 -2.35 -0.61 -5.12
CA MET A 63 -2.18 -1.81 -5.95
C MET A 63 -1.64 -3.00 -5.15
N TRP A 64 -0.68 -2.78 -4.23
CA TRP A 64 -0.14 -3.85 -3.37
C TRP A 64 -1.15 -4.37 -2.35
N LEU A 65 -2.16 -3.57 -2.01
CA LEU A 65 -3.21 -3.87 -1.04
C LEU A 65 -4.49 -4.43 -1.70
N GLU A 66 -4.66 -4.27 -3.01
CA GLU A 66 -5.81 -4.80 -3.75
C GLU A 66 -5.80 -6.34 -3.80
N PRO A 67 -6.99 -6.99 -3.89
CA PRO A 67 -7.07 -8.44 -4.05
C PRO A 67 -6.29 -8.93 -5.28
N LEU A 68 -5.67 -10.10 -5.14
CA LEU A 68 -4.95 -10.79 -6.21
C LEU A 68 -5.92 -11.28 -7.31
N PRO A 69 -5.42 -11.68 -8.50
CA PRO A 69 -6.27 -12.17 -9.59
C PRO A 69 -7.21 -13.33 -9.21
N ASP A 70 -6.80 -14.19 -8.28
CA ASP A 70 -7.60 -15.28 -7.71
C ASP A 70 -8.61 -14.83 -6.63
N LYS A 71 -8.74 -13.51 -6.42
CA LYS A 71 -9.59 -12.84 -5.41
C LYS A 71 -9.15 -13.04 -3.96
N THR A 72 -8.00 -13.66 -3.71
CA THR A 72 -7.42 -13.72 -2.38
C THR A 72 -6.77 -12.39 -2.01
N LEU A 73 -6.61 -12.15 -0.71
CA LEU A 73 -5.93 -10.94 -0.23
C LEU A 73 -4.41 -11.13 -0.29
N PRO A 74 -3.64 -10.07 -0.55
CA PRO A 74 -2.18 -10.12 -0.46
C PRO A 74 -1.76 -10.55 0.95
N ASN A 75 -0.57 -11.14 1.10
CA ASN A 75 -0.09 -11.70 2.37
C ASN A 75 -0.29 -10.76 3.57
N ILE A 76 -0.68 -11.30 4.73
CA ILE A 76 -1.00 -10.53 5.95
C ILE A 76 0.11 -9.57 6.37
N ASN A 77 1.38 -9.93 6.17
CA ASN A 77 2.52 -9.07 6.49
C ASN A 77 2.56 -7.83 5.59
N ILE A 78 2.26 -7.97 4.30
CA ILE A 78 2.15 -6.83 3.36
C ILE A 78 1.05 -5.89 3.85
N ARG A 79 -0.12 -6.43 4.16
CA ARG A 79 -1.28 -5.66 4.61
C ARG A 79 -0.97 -4.86 5.87
N LYS A 80 -0.45 -5.54 6.89
CA LYS A 80 -0.11 -4.93 8.18
C LYS A 80 0.94 -3.82 8.01
N ARG A 81 2.06 -4.13 7.37
CA ARG A 81 3.20 -3.21 7.24
C ARG A 81 2.85 -1.97 6.42
N LEU A 82 2.12 -2.11 5.32
CA LEU A 82 1.72 -0.95 4.51
C LEU A 82 0.69 -0.08 5.23
N LEU A 83 -0.27 -0.67 5.94
CA LEU A 83 -1.21 0.12 6.76
C LEU A 83 -0.51 0.83 7.92
N GLU A 84 0.50 0.22 8.55
CA GLU A 84 1.30 0.86 9.60
C GLU A 84 2.03 2.09 9.06
N VAL A 85 2.59 1.99 7.85
CA VAL A 85 3.19 3.13 7.15
C VAL A 85 2.15 4.21 6.84
N LEU A 86 0.99 3.85 6.27
CA LEU A 86 -0.09 4.79 5.95
C LEU A 86 -0.59 5.57 7.19
N LYS A 87 -0.57 4.94 8.37
CA LYS A 87 -0.94 5.59 9.62
C LYS A 87 0.01 6.72 10.01
N VAL A 88 1.30 6.62 9.69
CA VAL A 88 2.33 7.57 10.16
C VAL A 88 2.69 8.64 9.14
N ILE A 89 2.67 8.33 7.85
CA ILE A 89 3.04 9.29 6.80
C ILE A 89 2.03 10.44 6.68
N ASN A 90 2.48 11.59 6.18
CA ASN A 90 1.65 12.79 6.07
C ASN A 90 0.88 12.80 4.73
N VAL A 91 -0.30 12.19 4.72
CA VAL A 91 -1.19 12.19 3.53
C VAL A 91 -2.19 13.34 3.63
N ASP A 92 -2.32 14.12 2.55
CA ASP A 92 -3.34 15.16 2.39
C ASP A 92 -4.49 14.72 1.47
N LYS A 93 -5.47 15.61 1.28
CA LYS A 93 -6.66 15.37 0.47
C LYS A 93 -6.34 15.07 -1.00
N ASN A 94 -5.38 15.75 -1.62
CA ASN A 94 -5.05 15.57 -3.03
C ASN A 94 -4.45 14.19 -3.26
N HIS A 95 -3.50 13.79 -2.40
CA HIS A 95 -2.92 12.46 -2.45
C HIS A 95 -3.98 11.35 -2.32
N LEU A 96 -5.00 11.54 -1.47
CA LEU A 96 -6.10 10.57 -1.31
C LEU A 96 -6.97 10.46 -2.57
N LEU A 97 -7.29 11.60 -3.21
CA LEU A 97 -8.13 11.65 -4.39
C LEU A 97 -7.41 11.05 -5.60
N GLU A 98 -6.16 11.44 -5.83
CA GLU A 98 -5.36 10.99 -6.98
C GLU A 98 -5.01 9.50 -6.90
N SER A 99 -4.63 9.03 -5.71
CA SER A 99 -4.28 7.62 -5.52
C SER A 99 -5.49 6.71 -5.38
N GLY A 100 -6.64 7.21 -4.93
CA GLY A 100 -7.80 6.39 -4.58
C GLY A 100 -7.56 5.42 -3.42
N ILE A 101 -6.46 5.56 -2.67
CA ILE A 101 -6.05 4.65 -1.57
C ILE A 101 -7.13 4.53 -0.49
N GLY A 102 -7.92 5.57 -0.26
CA GLY A 102 -9.01 5.55 0.73
C GLY A 102 -10.01 4.42 0.52
N LYS A 103 -10.29 4.04 -0.74
CA LYS A 103 -11.25 2.98 -1.07
C LYS A 103 -10.78 1.61 -0.58
N ILE A 104 -9.52 1.26 -0.81
CA ILE A 104 -8.98 -0.05 -0.38
C ILE A 104 -8.81 -0.11 1.13
N VAL A 105 -8.42 0.99 1.79
CA VAL A 105 -8.37 1.05 3.26
C VAL A 105 -9.78 0.91 3.85
N HIS A 106 -10.78 1.55 3.25
CA HIS A 106 -12.18 1.36 3.66
C HIS A 106 -12.66 -0.08 3.50
N PHE A 107 -12.33 -0.73 2.39
CA PHE A 107 -12.59 -2.16 2.20
C PHE A 107 -12.01 -3.02 3.34
N TYR A 108 -10.76 -2.80 3.74
CA TYR A 108 -10.15 -3.53 4.87
C TYR A 108 -10.87 -3.29 6.19
N SER A 109 -11.37 -2.07 6.44
CA SER A 109 -12.10 -1.76 7.67
C SER A 109 -13.42 -2.54 7.80
N LEU A 110 -14.07 -2.83 6.67
CA LEU A 110 -15.38 -3.49 6.62
C LEU A 110 -15.30 -5.00 6.41
N ASN A 111 -14.21 -5.52 5.87
CA ASN A 111 -14.10 -6.93 5.51
C ASN A 111 -14.30 -7.86 6.74
N PRO A 112 -15.33 -8.73 6.75
CA PRO A 112 -15.57 -9.64 7.88
C PRO A 112 -14.53 -10.75 7.98
N LYS A 113 -13.85 -11.09 6.88
CA LYS A 113 -12.84 -12.16 6.82
C LYS A 113 -11.42 -11.67 7.15
N GLU A 114 -11.27 -10.38 7.45
CA GLU A 114 -9.97 -9.79 7.76
C GLU A 114 -9.62 -9.96 9.25
N ASN A 115 -8.32 -10.02 9.52
CA ASN A 115 -7.75 -10.03 10.85
C ASN A 115 -8.14 -8.77 11.65
N VAL A 116 -8.52 -8.94 12.92
CA VAL A 116 -8.98 -7.88 13.82
C VAL A 116 -7.98 -6.72 13.93
N GLU A 117 -6.68 -7.02 13.98
CA GLU A 117 -5.63 -5.99 14.07
C GLU A 117 -5.59 -5.12 12.82
N ILE A 118 -5.69 -5.72 11.63
CA ILE A 118 -5.73 -5.01 10.34
C ILE A 118 -6.99 -4.15 10.24
N LYS A 119 -8.15 -4.68 10.64
CA LYS A 119 -9.41 -3.93 10.66
C LYS A 119 -9.31 -2.69 11.53
N ARG A 120 -8.78 -2.84 12.75
CA ARG A 120 -8.58 -1.73 13.69
C ARG A 120 -7.65 -0.66 13.09
N LEU A 121 -6.55 -1.09 12.51
CA LEU A 121 -5.59 -0.18 11.88
C LEU A 121 -6.22 0.59 10.72
N ALA A 122 -6.97 -0.08 9.85
CA ALA A 122 -7.71 0.57 8.76
C ALA A 122 -8.74 1.59 9.27
N LEU A 123 -9.49 1.27 10.34
CA LEU A 123 -10.45 2.20 10.95
C LEU A 123 -9.76 3.46 11.51
N GLU A 124 -8.63 3.30 12.20
CA GLU A 124 -7.85 4.43 12.72
C GLU A 124 -7.36 5.35 11.59
N ILE A 125 -6.91 4.78 10.47
CA ILE A 125 -6.47 5.53 9.29
C ILE A 125 -7.64 6.30 8.66
N ILE A 126 -8.79 5.65 8.47
CA ILE A 126 -9.99 6.31 7.91
C ILE A 126 -10.41 7.48 8.79
N GLN A 127 -10.48 7.29 10.11
CA GLN A 127 -10.84 8.37 11.03
C GLN A 127 -9.85 9.54 10.97
N LYS A 128 -8.55 9.27 10.83
CA LYS A 128 -7.52 10.31 10.66
C LYS A 128 -7.72 11.08 9.35
N TRP A 129 -7.93 10.37 8.24
CA TRP A 129 -8.08 10.98 6.92
C TRP A 129 -9.41 11.73 6.77
N THR A 130 -10.51 11.20 7.31
CA THR A 130 -11.81 11.89 7.28
C THR A 130 -11.75 13.22 8.01
N ARG A 131 -11.12 13.30 9.19
CA ARG A 131 -10.96 14.58 9.91
C ARG A 131 -10.21 15.61 9.07
N ARG A 132 -9.10 15.21 8.47
CA ARG A 132 -8.27 16.08 7.61
C ARG A 132 -8.93 16.55 6.31
N VAL A 133 -9.94 15.85 5.81
CA VAL A 133 -10.66 16.23 4.59
C VAL A 133 -11.79 17.22 4.89
N VAL A 134 -12.30 17.20 6.12
CA VAL A 134 -13.41 18.04 6.60
C VAL A 134 -12.91 19.35 7.20
N GLU A 135 -11.73 19.36 7.82
CA GLU A 135 -10.98 20.57 8.22
C GLU A 135 -10.43 21.32 7.01
#